data_AF-A0A8K0XPU1-F1
#
_entry.id   AF-A0A8K0XPU1-F1
#
_cell.length_a   1.000
_cell.length_b   1.000
_cell.length_c   1.000
_cell.angle_alpha   90.00
_cell.angle_beta   90.00
_cell.angle_gamma   90.00
#
_symmetry.space_group_name_H-M   'P 1'
#
loop_
_entity.id
_entity.type
_entity.pdbx_description
1 polymer ?
#
loop_
_entity_poly.entity_id
_entity_poly.type
_entity_poly.pdbx_seq_one_letter_code
_entity_poly.pdbx_strand_id
1 'polypeptide(L)'
;MDWVERPFARVTNHGFVDLSIHFIGASGLPKMDVIGSADPYFVAKLDSALTFVSTVKSNTLAPVWNEYWRIRNVPVGAKLRIEVMDKDNGTVTDDFIGEVETNIKAGARELTLEASGFRSISRGTMWIKIDSTPATDPKADKRQYTFDGPIRYSRHFAPTVGLLGNVQDAHLYSTWKMFLRGVPLFFGDTVQHWNTNYKAAQAIFSNTTSVAVRSTIQAGHRMLYARSTTNTFGVINSTRDIVDILHGGKAGSTTAHRVKPAVYTYIISAEDDSFRFSETGAAFFVDFASKHALHANCAEVVRYSGEFHPRPEGGWENFSDETPDEEVKWELVLDNNSGTYAPDPMMLAELKELFEYNFPEFKIYTFDFNDPRLSQSREACRAYALAHRGINQDELQPHSHVPGEETLSHQASVSNHPDESVQPYPHPEDTSLAHQTAPV
;
A
#
# COMPACT_ATOMS: atom_id res chain seq x y z
N MET A 1 61.74 -5.50 -3.03
CA MET A 1 60.51 -5.29 -3.82
C MET A 1 59.43 -4.93 -2.82
N ASP A 2 59.22 -3.64 -2.63
CA ASP A 2 58.25 -3.11 -1.68
C ASP A 2 56.85 -3.25 -2.26
N TRP A 3 56.04 -4.09 -1.62
CA TRP A 3 54.61 -4.17 -1.88
C TRP A 3 53.92 -3.06 -1.10
N VAL A 4 53.74 -1.91 -1.74
CA VAL A 4 52.87 -0.84 -1.23
C VAL A 4 51.45 -1.14 -1.71
N GLU A 5 50.59 -1.60 -0.79
CA GLU A 5 49.14 -1.57 -1.00
C GLU A 5 48.71 -0.12 -1.23
N ARG A 6 48.26 0.20 -2.45
CA ARG A 6 47.62 1.48 -2.72
C ARG A 6 46.23 1.43 -2.06
N PRO A 7 45.88 2.36 -1.15
CA PRO A 7 44.53 2.40 -0.62
C PRO A 7 43.59 2.69 -1.80
N PHE A 8 42.54 1.87 -1.95
CA PHE A 8 41.45 2.13 -2.88
C PHE A 8 40.96 3.55 -2.62
N ALA A 9 41.25 4.47 -3.56
CA ALA A 9 40.72 5.82 -3.50
C ALA A 9 39.20 5.68 -3.53
N ARG A 10 38.53 5.98 -2.40
CA ARG A 10 37.07 6.08 -2.35
C ARG A 10 36.67 7.12 -3.39
N VAL A 11 35.99 6.69 -4.44
CA VAL A 11 35.39 7.60 -5.42
C VAL A 11 34.29 8.35 -4.68
N THR A 12 34.58 9.57 -4.23
CA THR A 12 33.58 10.46 -3.64
C THR A 12 32.89 11.22 -4.76
N ASN A 13 31.57 11.10 -4.88
CA ASN A 13 30.84 11.91 -5.84
C ASN A 13 30.53 13.28 -5.23
N HIS A 14 31.31 14.30 -5.59
CA HIS A 14 31.23 15.65 -5.00
C HIS A 14 29.88 16.37 -5.21
N GLY A 15 29.00 15.85 -6.09
CA GLY A 15 27.66 16.40 -6.32
C GLY A 15 26.55 15.79 -5.45
N PHE A 16 26.81 14.68 -4.74
CA PHE A 16 25.78 13.90 -4.06
C PHE A 16 26.18 13.50 -2.63
N VAL A 17 25.18 13.38 -1.77
CA VAL A 17 25.32 12.98 -0.36
C VAL A 17 24.30 11.91 0.01
N ASP A 18 24.67 11.07 0.97
CA ASP A 18 23.74 10.20 1.68
C ASP A 18 23.26 10.92 2.94
N LEU A 19 21.95 10.89 3.19
CA LEU A 19 21.29 11.59 4.28
C LEU A 19 20.70 10.61 5.29
N SER A 20 20.80 10.96 6.57
CA SER A 20 19.97 10.43 7.64
C SER A 20 19.30 11.61 8.35
N ILE A 21 18.00 11.77 8.14
CA ILE A 21 17.18 12.83 8.73
C ILE A 21 16.43 12.24 9.92
N HIS A 22 16.66 12.78 11.11
CA HIS A 22 15.93 12.46 12.33
C HIS A 22 14.92 13.58 12.61
N PHE A 23 13.64 13.26 12.45
CA PHE A 23 12.53 14.14 12.81
C PHE A 23 12.19 13.92 14.28
N ILE A 24 12.57 14.88 15.13
CA ILE A 24 12.54 14.71 16.59
C ILE A 24 11.12 14.97 17.10
N GLY A 25 10.61 16.18 16.92
CA GLY A 25 9.33 16.61 17.47
C GLY A 25 9.00 18.05 17.11
N ALA A 26 7.86 18.52 17.58
CA ALA A 26 7.46 19.93 17.53
C ALA A 26 6.83 20.38 18.86
N SER A 27 6.69 21.68 19.05
CA SER A 27 5.94 22.27 20.16
C SER A 27 5.26 23.58 19.78
N GLY A 28 4.28 23.98 20.60
CA GLY A 28 3.57 25.23 20.42
C GLY A 28 2.67 25.23 19.18
N LEU A 29 2.20 24.05 18.75
CA LEU A 29 1.24 23.96 17.66
C LEU A 29 -0.09 24.61 18.07
N PRO A 30 -0.80 25.29 17.16
CA PRO A 30 -2.13 25.81 17.44
C PRO A 30 -3.11 24.68 17.72
N LYS A 31 -4.11 24.97 18.55
CA LYS A 31 -5.29 24.12 18.70
C LYS A 31 -6.13 24.21 17.42
N MET A 32 -6.58 23.08 16.91
CA MET A 32 -7.38 23.00 15.68
C MET A 32 -8.77 22.40 15.96
N ASP A 33 -8.88 21.49 16.94
CA ASP A 33 -10.16 20.90 17.35
C ASP A 33 -11.01 21.77 18.29
N VAL A 34 -12.35 21.67 18.13
CA VAL A 34 -13.33 22.26 19.07
C VAL A 34 -13.27 21.56 20.44
N ILE A 35 -13.19 20.22 20.46
CA ILE A 35 -13.07 19.37 21.66
C ILE A 35 -11.83 18.48 21.46
N GLY A 36 -10.79 18.63 22.29
CA GLY A 36 -9.49 18.00 22.06
C GLY A 36 -8.37 19.03 21.88
N SER A 37 -7.25 18.67 21.26
CA SER A 37 -6.16 19.60 20.92
C SER A 37 -5.87 19.60 19.42
N ALA A 38 -4.96 18.74 18.99
CA ALA A 38 -4.68 18.36 17.60
C ALA A 38 -4.12 16.93 17.60
N ASP A 39 -4.29 16.22 16.50
CA ASP A 39 -3.69 14.93 16.14
C ASP A 39 -2.58 15.12 15.07
N PRO A 40 -1.45 15.79 15.37
CA PRO A 40 -0.48 16.19 14.35
C PRO A 40 0.30 15.04 13.71
N TYR A 41 0.54 15.18 12.41
CA TYR A 41 1.54 14.46 11.63
C TYR A 41 2.27 15.41 10.67
N PHE A 42 3.39 15.00 10.10
CA PHE A 42 4.08 15.78 9.08
C PHE A 42 4.30 15.01 7.78
N VAL A 43 4.28 15.74 6.67
CA VAL A 43 4.69 15.31 5.33
C VAL A 43 6.00 16.02 5.00
N ALA A 44 7.08 15.26 4.88
CA ALA A 44 8.38 15.75 4.45
C ALA A 44 8.60 15.41 2.98
N LYS A 45 8.91 16.42 2.17
CA LYS A 45 9.22 16.29 0.74
C LYS A 45 10.66 16.69 0.53
N LEU A 46 11.44 15.79 -0.07
CA LEU A 46 12.81 16.08 -0.49
C LEU A 46 12.78 16.38 -1.99
N ASP A 47 12.90 17.66 -2.32
CA ASP A 47 12.48 18.24 -3.58
C ASP A 47 11.08 17.72 -3.97
N SER A 48 10.84 17.41 -5.24
CA SER A 48 9.66 16.70 -5.71
C SER A 48 9.90 15.19 -5.89
N ALA A 49 11.05 14.67 -5.45
CA ALA A 49 11.51 13.33 -5.78
C ALA A 49 11.02 12.26 -4.79
N LEU A 50 11.01 12.57 -3.50
CA LEU A 50 10.53 11.64 -2.48
C LEU A 50 9.64 12.32 -1.46
N THR A 51 8.67 11.56 -0.96
CA THR A 51 7.79 11.96 0.13
C THR A 51 7.92 10.98 1.28
N PHE A 52 8.05 11.51 2.48
CA PHE A 52 7.98 10.80 3.74
C PHE A 52 6.81 11.32 4.53
N VAL A 53 6.08 10.42 5.19
CA VAL A 53 4.98 10.84 6.05
C VAL A 53 5.07 10.18 7.41
N SER A 54 4.87 10.98 8.46
CA SER A 54 5.02 10.53 9.83
C SER A 54 3.84 9.74 10.36
N THR A 55 4.03 9.16 11.54
CA THR A 55 2.90 8.72 12.36
C THR A 55 2.11 9.92 12.88
N VAL A 56 0.81 9.69 13.10
CA VAL A 56 -0.09 10.63 13.77
C VAL A 56 0.14 10.55 15.27
N LYS A 57 0.23 11.70 15.96
CA LYS A 57 0.35 11.76 17.42
C LYS A 57 -0.94 12.31 18.00
N SER A 58 -1.66 11.48 18.76
CA SER A 58 -2.98 11.86 19.22
C SER A 58 -2.96 12.92 20.33
N ASN A 59 -3.89 13.86 20.23
CA ASN A 59 -4.24 14.85 21.24
C ASN A 59 -3.02 15.53 21.88
N THR A 60 -2.15 16.12 21.06
CA THR A 60 -0.96 16.84 21.52
C THR A 60 -0.62 18.05 20.67
N LEU A 61 -0.21 19.15 21.32
CA LEU A 61 0.39 20.33 20.69
C LEU A 61 1.94 20.33 20.76
N ALA A 62 2.50 19.25 21.31
CA ALA A 62 3.93 19.02 21.44
C ALA A 62 4.28 17.58 21.01
N PRO A 63 4.07 17.21 19.74
CA PRO A 63 4.31 15.86 19.27
C PRO A 63 5.80 15.49 19.31
N VAL A 64 6.08 14.25 19.70
CA VAL A 64 7.41 13.64 19.59
C VAL A 64 7.30 12.47 18.60
N TRP A 65 7.89 12.64 17.41
CA TRP A 65 7.89 11.60 16.38
C TRP A 65 9.05 10.62 16.57
N ASN A 66 10.27 11.14 16.74
CA ASN A 66 11.51 10.35 16.76
C ASN A 66 11.62 9.38 15.58
N GLU A 67 11.35 9.89 14.37
CA GLU A 67 11.34 9.08 13.16
C GLU A 67 12.54 9.40 12.28
N TYR A 68 13.05 8.37 11.60
CA TYR A 68 14.23 8.48 10.74
C TYR A 68 13.86 8.31 9.28
N TRP A 69 14.57 9.04 8.41
CA TRP A 69 14.51 8.89 6.97
C TRP A 69 15.91 8.87 6.38
N ARG A 70 16.28 7.74 5.77
CA ARG A 70 17.59 7.49 5.17
C ARG A 70 17.47 7.42 3.67
N ILE A 71 18.30 8.17 2.98
CA ILE A 71 18.21 8.38 1.54
C ILE A 71 19.63 8.45 0.98
N ARG A 72 19.89 7.71 -0.09
CA ARG A 72 21.18 7.75 -0.79
C ARG A 72 21.13 8.66 -2.01
N ASN A 73 22.32 9.12 -2.40
CA ASN A 73 22.55 9.82 -3.66
C ASN A 73 21.68 11.09 -3.82
N VAL A 74 21.57 11.89 -2.77
CA VAL A 74 20.82 13.16 -2.79
C VAL A 74 21.71 14.27 -3.34
N PRO A 75 21.28 15.06 -4.33
CA PRO A 75 22.02 16.23 -4.78
C PRO A 75 22.30 17.20 -3.62
N VAL A 76 23.53 17.73 -3.52
CA VAL A 76 23.93 18.67 -2.45
C VAL A 76 23.07 19.94 -2.36
N GLY A 77 22.36 20.30 -3.44
CA GLY A 77 21.47 21.45 -3.53
C GLY A 77 20.01 21.20 -3.14
N ALA A 78 19.65 19.96 -2.80
CA ALA A 78 18.26 19.57 -2.52
C ALA A 78 17.62 20.36 -1.37
N LYS A 79 16.30 20.50 -1.44
CA LYS A 79 15.47 21.20 -0.47
C LYS A 79 14.57 20.23 0.28
N LEU A 80 14.51 20.41 1.60
CA LEU A 80 13.59 19.68 2.46
C LEU A 80 12.42 20.60 2.82
N ARG A 81 11.23 20.31 2.31
CA ARG A 81 9.98 20.95 2.72
C ARG A 81 9.25 20.05 3.71
N ILE A 82 8.75 20.60 4.80
CA ILE A 82 7.99 19.88 5.81
C ILE A 82 6.67 20.60 6.02
N GLU A 83 5.56 19.88 5.86
CA GLU A 83 4.20 20.35 6.09
C GLU A 83 3.65 19.59 7.30
N VAL A 84 3.18 20.29 8.32
CA VAL A 84 2.50 19.71 9.48
C VAL A 84 1.00 19.85 9.28
N MET A 85 0.30 18.75 9.47
CA MET A 85 -1.14 18.60 9.28
C MET A 85 -1.77 18.09 10.56
N ASP A 86 -3.04 18.42 10.78
CA ASP A 86 -3.87 17.86 11.83
C ASP A 86 -4.75 16.74 11.27
N LYS A 87 -4.82 15.61 11.97
CA LYS A 87 -5.62 14.47 11.54
C LYS A 87 -7.06 14.54 12.07
N ASP A 88 -7.98 14.94 11.21
CA ASP A 88 -9.41 14.93 11.53
C ASP A 88 -10.07 13.59 11.17
N ASN A 89 -10.52 12.85 12.17
CA ASN A 89 -11.26 11.61 11.93
C ASN A 89 -12.71 11.94 11.53
N GLY A 90 -13.09 11.63 10.28
CA GLY A 90 -14.46 11.78 9.78
C GLY A 90 -14.66 12.88 8.74
N THR A 91 -13.62 13.66 8.43
CA THR A 91 -13.60 14.58 7.29
C THR A 91 -12.83 13.96 6.11
N VAL A 92 -13.08 14.49 4.90
CA VAL A 92 -12.38 14.06 3.68
C VAL A 92 -10.96 14.63 3.61
N THR A 93 -10.71 15.75 4.31
CA THR A 93 -9.47 16.51 4.26
C THR A 93 -8.97 16.82 5.66
N ASP A 94 -7.67 16.65 5.86
CA ASP A 94 -6.95 16.96 7.09
C ASP A 94 -6.57 18.46 7.10
N ASP A 95 -6.62 19.11 8.27
CA ASP A 95 -6.36 20.55 8.40
C ASP A 95 -4.86 20.88 8.35
N PHE A 96 -4.49 21.94 7.63
CA PHE A 96 -3.10 22.40 7.58
C PHE A 96 -2.72 23.20 8.83
N ILE A 97 -1.62 22.83 9.48
CA ILE A 97 -1.10 23.54 10.67
C ILE A 97 -0.05 24.58 10.29
N GLY A 98 0.99 24.16 9.57
CA GLY A 98 2.12 25.02 9.21
C GLY A 98 3.17 24.29 8.39
N GLU A 99 4.05 25.05 7.73
CA GLU A 99 5.12 24.51 6.90
C GLU A 99 6.46 25.19 7.13
N VAL A 100 7.53 24.54 6.67
CA VAL A 100 8.88 25.10 6.63
C VAL A 100 9.67 24.49 5.48
N GLU A 101 10.53 25.28 4.84
CA GLU A 101 11.52 24.79 3.87
C GLU A 101 12.94 25.04 4.41
N THR A 102 13.83 24.05 4.28
CA THR A 102 15.23 24.18 4.70
C THR A 102 16.18 23.44 3.75
N ASN A 103 17.47 23.76 3.85
CA ASN A 103 18.53 23.03 3.14
C ASN A 103 18.97 21.77 3.90
N ILE A 104 19.61 20.85 3.20
CA ILE A 104 20.05 19.55 3.73
C ILE A 104 21.43 19.55 4.43
N LYS A 105 21.98 20.70 4.83
CA LYS A 105 23.30 20.69 5.51
C LYS A 105 23.22 19.97 6.85
N ALA A 106 24.27 19.25 7.21
CA ALA A 106 24.35 18.52 8.47
C ALA A 106 24.19 19.44 9.70
N GLY A 107 23.61 18.89 10.77
CA GLY A 107 23.42 19.55 12.05
C GLY A 107 22.01 19.41 12.61
N ALA A 108 21.89 19.67 13.92
CA ALA A 108 20.60 19.86 14.58
C ALA A 108 20.04 21.26 14.27
N ARG A 109 18.73 21.35 14.07
CA ARG A 109 18.05 22.58 13.67
C ARG A 109 16.76 22.76 14.43
N GLU A 110 16.49 24.01 14.76
CA GLU A 110 15.20 24.50 15.18
C GLU A 110 14.56 25.24 14.01
N LEU A 111 13.36 24.82 13.61
CA LEU A 111 12.64 25.30 12.44
C LEU A 111 11.31 25.90 12.88
N THR A 112 11.08 27.17 12.55
CA THR A 112 9.77 27.80 12.78
C THR A 112 8.78 27.33 11.71
N LEU A 113 7.62 26.84 12.15
CA LEU A 113 6.51 26.51 11.26
C LEU A 113 5.72 27.78 10.95
N GLU A 114 5.43 28.01 9.68
CA GLU A 114 4.71 29.19 9.21
C GLU A 114 3.36 28.81 8.60
N ALA A 115 2.37 29.69 8.76
CA ALA A 115 1.10 29.55 8.05
C ALA A 115 1.27 29.79 6.53
N SER A 116 0.43 29.16 5.71
CA SER A 116 0.42 29.43 4.26
C SER A 116 0.00 30.88 3.96
N GLY A 117 0.75 31.57 3.08
CA GLY A 117 0.38 32.86 2.49
C GLY A 117 1.25 34.07 2.91
N PHE A 118 0.74 35.29 2.67
CA PHE A 118 1.50 36.55 2.74
C PHE A 118 1.78 37.09 4.16
N ARG A 119 1.32 36.39 5.21
CA ARG A 119 1.61 36.76 6.61
C ARG A 119 2.31 35.59 7.28
N SER A 120 3.60 35.77 7.56
CA SER A 120 4.45 34.84 8.32
C SER A 120 3.99 34.75 9.78
N ILE A 121 2.88 34.08 10.02
CA ILE A 121 2.38 33.78 11.37
C ILE A 121 3.05 32.48 11.82
N SER A 122 3.80 32.54 12.92
CA SER A 122 4.38 31.35 13.54
C SER A 122 3.28 30.41 14.05
N ARG A 123 3.41 29.12 13.73
CA ARG A 123 2.49 28.02 14.05
C ARG A 123 3.14 26.97 14.95
N GLY A 124 4.24 27.34 15.61
CA GLY A 124 5.02 26.45 16.46
C GLY A 124 6.44 26.26 15.93
N THR A 125 7.18 25.36 16.58
CA THR A 125 8.58 25.09 16.32
C THR A 125 8.81 23.59 16.17
N MET A 126 9.58 23.18 15.16
CA MET A 126 9.95 21.79 14.90
C MET A 126 11.47 21.61 15.06
N TRP A 127 11.88 20.48 15.62
CA TRP A 127 13.30 20.10 15.72
C TRP A 127 13.62 18.91 14.83
N ILE A 128 14.70 19.05 14.06
CA ILE A 128 15.26 17.97 13.23
C ILE A 128 16.76 17.89 13.41
N LYS A 129 17.35 16.74 13.11
CA LYS A 129 18.79 16.58 12.95
C LYS A 129 19.08 15.91 11.61
N ILE A 130 20.01 16.48 10.85
CA ILE A 130 20.47 15.91 9.59
C ILE A 130 21.92 15.46 9.76
N ASP A 131 22.18 14.18 9.49
CA ASP A 131 23.52 13.68 9.23
C ASP A 131 23.69 13.57 7.71
N SER A 132 24.80 14.07 7.16
CA SER A 132 25.08 14.09 5.72
C SER A 132 26.51 13.66 5.46
N THR A 133 26.68 12.65 4.61
CA THR A 133 28.00 12.12 4.22
C THR A 133 28.12 12.10 2.70
N PRO A 134 29.31 12.34 2.12
CA PRO A 134 29.49 12.22 0.67
C PRO A 134 29.04 10.86 0.15
N ALA A 135 28.26 10.85 -0.95
CA ALA A 135 27.78 9.62 -1.55
C ALA A 135 28.96 8.79 -2.06
N THR A 136 28.88 7.47 -1.83
CA THR A 136 29.91 6.50 -2.24
C THR A 136 29.53 5.71 -3.49
N ASP A 137 28.29 5.84 -3.97
CA ASP A 137 27.82 5.18 -5.19
C ASP A 137 28.49 5.81 -6.43
N PRO A 138 29.26 5.05 -7.22
CA PRO A 138 29.85 5.54 -8.46
C PRO A 138 28.81 5.96 -9.51
N LYS A 139 27.55 5.53 -9.37
CA LYS A 139 26.42 5.85 -10.26
C LYS A 139 25.38 6.74 -9.56
N ALA A 140 25.78 7.53 -8.56
CA ALA A 140 24.85 8.37 -7.81
C ALA A 140 24.03 9.31 -8.70
N ASP A 141 24.59 9.78 -9.81
CA ASP A 141 23.92 10.62 -10.81
C ASP A 141 22.72 9.94 -11.49
N LYS A 142 22.74 8.61 -11.60
CA LYS A 142 21.68 7.79 -12.19
C LYS A 142 20.75 7.14 -11.18
N ARG A 143 21.09 7.20 -9.89
CA ARG A 143 20.39 6.51 -8.80
C ARG A 143 20.03 7.49 -7.69
N GLN A 144 19.65 8.70 -8.10
CA GLN A 144 19.35 9.78 -7.17
C GLN A 144 18.15 9.42 -6.30
N TYR A 145 18.13 9.95 -5.08
CA TYR A 145 17.00 9.79 -4.16
C TYR A 145 16.61 8.32 -3.93
N THR A 146 17.60 7.44 -3.75
CA THR A 146 17.32 6.04 -3.46
C THR A 146 16.94 5.88 -1.99
N PHE A 147 15.73 5.41 -1.69
CA PHE A 147 15.30 5.14 -0.31
C PHE A 147 16.17 4.05 0.34
N ASP A 148 16.73 4.34 1.50
CA ASP A 148 17.64 3.46 2.26
C ASP A 148 17.11 3.11 3.65
N GLY A 149 15.83 3.39 3.89
CA GLY A 149 15.13 2.96 5.09
C GLY A 149 14.95 4.06 6.14
N PRO A 150 14.63 3.66 7.38
CA PRO A 150 14.25 2.30 7.78
C PRO A 150 12.98 1.81 7.04
N ILE A 151 12.77 0.49 6.91
CA ILE A 151 11.55 -0.06 6.27
C ILE A 151 10.37 0.20 7.20
N ARG A 152 9.58 1.22 6.89
CA ARG A 152 8.38 1.55 7.67
C ARG A 152 7.19 0.82 7.11
N TYR A 153 6.27 0.44 8.00
CA TYR A 153 4.96 -0.06 7.60
C TYR A 153 3.83 0.68 8.31
N SER A 154 2.70 0.75 7.63
CA SER A 154 1.39 1.06 8.21
C SER A 154 0.44 -0.11 7.96
N ARG A 155 -0.24 -0.53 9.01
CA ARG A 155 -1.33 -1.50 8.98
C ARG A 155 -2.63 -0.73 9.17
N HIS A 156 -3.46 -0.79 8.14
CA HIS A 156 -4.75 -0.13 8.11
C HIS A 156 -5.82 -1.17 8.44
N PHE A 157 -6.61 -0.86 9.46
CA PHE A 157 -7.82 -1.61 9.78
C PHE A 157 -8.99 -0.92 9.09
N ALA A 158 -9.95 -1.67 8.61
CA ALA A 158 -11.17 -1.12 8.02
C ALA A 158 -12.35 -1.24 9.00
N PRO A 159 -12.45 -0.40 10.05
CA PRO A 159 -13.56 -0.46 11.00
C PRO A 159 -14.90 -0.02 10.38
N THR A 160 -14.87 0.78 9.32
CA THR A 160 -16.05 1.47 8.75
C THR A 160 -16.92 0.63 7.83
N VAL A 161 -16.53 -0.61 7.51
CA VAL A 161 -17.31 -1.46 6.58
C VAL A 161 -18.29 -2.37 7.31
N GLY A 162 -18.08 -2.64 8.60
CA GLY A 162 -19.09 -3.32 9.44
C GLY A 162 -20.44 -2.59 9.48
N LEU A 163 -20.44 -1.27 9.23
CA LEU A 163 -21.64 -0.43 9.15
C LEU A 163 -22.37 -0.48 7.81
N LEU A 164 -21.70 -0.86 6.71
CA LEU A 164 -22.31 -0.96 5.37
C LEU A 164 -22.64 -2.41 4.98
N GLY A 165 -21.99 -3.41 5.60
CA GLY A 165 -22.12 -4.83 5.23
C GLY A 165 -22.64 -5.76 6.31
N ASN A 166 -23.12 -5.27 7.47
CA ASN A 166 -23.65 -6.10 8.55
C ASN A 166 -22.68 -7.24 9.02
N VAL A 167 -21.36 -7.03 8.89
CA VAL A 167 -20.34 -7.99 9.35
C VAL A 167 -19.97 -7.65 10.79
N GLN A 168 -20.30 -8.54 11.73
CA GLN A 168 -20.09 -8.36 13.18
C GLN A 168 -18.63 -8.52 13.63
N ASP A 169 -17.73 -8.97 12.76
CA ASP A 169 -16.32 -9.17 13.10
C ASP A 169 -15.45 -8.01 12.61
N ALA A 170 -15.35 -6.97 13.43
CA ALA A 170 -14.42 -5.84 13.25
C ALA A 170 -12.92 -6.23 13.35
N HIS A 171 -12.60 -7.53 13.36
CA HIS A 171 -11.24 -8.07 13.38
C HIS A 171 -10.79 -8.73 12.07
N LEU A 172 -11.59 -8.67 11.02
CA LEU A 172 -11.27 -9.33 9.76
C LEU A 172 -10.80 -8.30 8.71
N TYR A 173 -9.57 -8.51 8.26
CA TYR A 173 -8.89 -7.88 7.11
C TYR A 173 -8.11 -6.59 7.42
N SER A 174 -6.79 -6.74 7.34
CA SER A 174 -5.84 -5.65 7.39
C SER A 174 -5.22 -5.46 6.02
N THR A 175 -4.87 -4.21 5.72
CA THR A 175 -4.06 -3.88 4.55
C THR A 175 -2.77 -3.25 5.03
N TRP A 176 -1.67 -3.65 4.43
CA TRP A 176 -0.35 -3.15 4.76
C TRP A 176 0.16 -2.26 3.63
N LYS A 177 0.84 -1.19 4.01
CA LYS A 177 1.69 -0.37 3.14
C LYS A 177 3.08 -0.32 3.75
N MET A 178 4.08 -0.67 2.97
CA MET A 178 5.49 -0.71 3.37
C MET A 178 6.35 0.00 2.32
N PHE A 179 7.53 0.48 2.71
CA PHE A 179 8.51 1.03 1.78
C PHE A 179 9.74 0.14 1.76
N LEU A 180 9.94 -0.57 0.64
CA LEU A 180 11.13 -1.40 0.44
C LEU A 180 12.32 -0.51 0.07
N ARG A 181 13.49 -0.82 0.59
CA ARG A 181 14.74 -0.13 0.27
C ARG A 181 15.16 -0.46 -1.15
N GLY A 182 15.59 0.56 -1.87
CA GLY A 182 16.29 0.39 -3.14
C GLY A 182 15.46 -0.15 -4.31
N VAL A 183 14.13 -0.03 -4.32
CA VAL A 183 13.28 -0.53 -5.43
C VAL A 183 13.81 -0.14 -6.83
N PRO A 184 14.22 1.11 -7.10
CA PRO A 184 14.79 1.47 -8.40
C PRO A 184 16.14 0.83 -8.72
N LEU A 185 16.87 0.29 -7.74
CA LEU A 185 18.14 -0.42 -7.98
C LEU A 185 17.93 -1.76 -8.70
N PHE A 186 16.76 -2.39 -8.50
CA PHE A 186 16.42 -3.69 -9.07
C PHE A 186 15.58 -3.54 -10.33
N PHE A 187 14.55 -2.70 -10.31
CA PHE A 187 13.67 -2.53 -11.46
C PHE A 187 14.09 -1.41 -12.42
N GLY A 188 14.98 -0.50 -12.01
CA GLY A 188 15.34 0.68 -12.81
C GLY A 188 14.11 1.51 -13.15
N ASP A 189 13.99 1.86 -14.44
CA ASP A 189 12.82 2.58 -14.99
C ASP A 189 11.74 1.62 -15.51
N THR A 190 11.93 0.30 -15.39
CA THR A 190 10.95 -0.69 -15.84
C THR A 190 9.68 -0.58 -15.01
N VAL A 191 8.55 -0.57 -15.73
CA VAL A 191 7.21 -0.59 -15.16
C VAL A 191 6.36 -1.58 -15.96
N GLN A 192 5.40 -2.19 -15.28
CA GLN A 192 4.43 -3.10 -15.83
C GLN A 192 3.10 -2.39 -16.02
N HIS A 193 2.70 -2.23 -17.28
CA HIS A 193 1.40 -1.68 -17.65
C HIS A 193 0.28 -2.69 -17.39
N TRP A 194 -0.95 -2.20 -17.22
CA TRP A 194 -2.12 -3.06 -17.09
C TRP A 194 -2.28 -3.96 -18.31
N ASN A 195 -2.80 -5.17 -18.08
CA ASN A 195 -2.92 -6.23 -19.06
C ASN A 195 -4.07 -5.95 -20.04
N THR A 196 -3.72 -5.46 -21.22
CA THR A 196 -4.67 -5.13 -22.29
C THR A 196 -5.40 -6.34 -22.86
N ASN A 197 -4.95 -7.57 -22.58
CA ASN A 197 -5.57 -8.81 -23.04
C ASN A 197 -6.51 -9.42 -21.98
N TYR A 198 -6.64 -8.82 -20.80
CA TYR A 198 -7.48 -9.32 -19.73
C TYR A 198 -8.78 -8.53 -19.61
N LYS A 199 -9.92 -9.19 -19.85
CA LYS A 199 -11.26 -8.55 -19.87
C LYS A 199 -11.58 -7.75 -18.61
N ALA A 200 -11.23 -8.27 -17.42
CA ALA A 200 -11.49 -7.54 -16.18
C ALA A 200 -10.60 -6.29 -16.03
N ALA A 201 -9.37 -6.30 -16.58
CA ALA A 201 -8.56 -5.09 -16.63
C ALA A 201 -9.10 -4.10 -17.68
N GLN A 202 -9.54 -4.57 -18.85
CA GLN A 202 -10.19 -3.71 -19.85
C GLN A 202 -11.41 -2.98 -19.27
N ALA A 203 -12.24 -3.66 -18.47
CA ALA A 203 -13.38 -3.02 -17.79
C ALA A 203 -12.96 -1.82 -16.90
N ILE A 204 -11.74 -1.86 -16.33
CA ILE A 204 -11.17 -0.82 -15.47
C ILE A 204 -10.44 0.26 -16.28
N PHE A 205 -9.90 -0.03 -17.45
CA PHE A 205 -8.98 0.88 -18.14
C PHE A 205 -9.40 1.34 -19.54
N SER A 206 -10.13 0.55 -20.32
CA SER A 206 -10.23 0.78 -21.78
C SER A 206 -11.38 1.67 -22.26
N ASN A 207 -12.47 1.83 -21.49
CA ASN A 207 -13.73 2.37 -22.00
C ASN A 207 -14.23 3.61 -21.22
N THR A 208 -15.22 4.32 -21.74
CA THR A 208 -15.88 5.44 -21.03
C THR A 208 -16.57 4.97 -19.74
N THR A 209 -17.14 3.77 -19.72
CA THR A 209 -17.69 3.12 -18.51
C THR A 209 -16.62 2.83 -17.46
N SER A 210 -15.35 2.74 -17.85
CA SER A 210 -14.24 2.50 -16.93
C SER A 210 -14.02 3.65 -15.95
N VAL A 211 -14.48 4.87 -16.24
CA VAL A 211 -14.38 6.00 -15.30
C VAL A 211 -15.19 5.74 -14.03
N ALA A 212 -16.41 5.23 -14.16
CA ALA A 212 -17.25 4.90 -13.00
C ALA A 212 -16.65 3.75 -12.19
N VAL A 213 -16.19 2.70 -12.86
CA VAL A 213 -15.52 1.55 -12.23
C VAL A 213 -14.26 2.01 -11.47
N ARG A 214 -13.39 2.80 -12.11
CA ARG A 214 -12.19 3.36 -11.44
C ARG A 214 -12.56 4.22 -10.26
N SER A 215 -13.58 5.07 -10.38
CA SER A 215 -14.00 5.95 -9.29
C SER A 215 -14.40 5.15 -8.04
N THR A 216 -15.11 4.04 -8.21
CA THR A 216 -15.48 3.12 -7.11
C THR A 216 -14.26 2.44 -6.51
N ILE A 217 -13.36 1.90 -7.34
CA ILE A 217 -12.13 1.27 -6.86
C ILE A 217 -11.24 2.28 -6.13
N GLN A 218 -11.10 3.50 -6.66
CA GLN A 218 -10.33 4.58 -6.04
C GLN A 218 -10.96 5.05 -4.73
N ALA A 219 -12.30 5.06 -4.62
CA ALA A 219 -12.97 5.29 -3.34
C ALA A 219 -12.62 4.19 -2.33
N GLY A 220 -12.66 2.92 -2.74
CA GLY A 220 -12.20 1.80 -1.93
C GLY A 220 -10.74 1.91 -1.52
N HIS A 221 -9.86 2.31 -2.43
CA HIS A 221 -8.43 2.55 -2.16
C HIS A 221 -8.26 3.63 -1.08
N ARG A 222 -8.96 4.76 -1.23
CA ARG A 222 -8.91 5.86 -0.26
C ARG A 222 -9.38 5.40 1.11
N MET A 223 -10.43 4.58 1.19
CA MET A 223 -10.90 4.03 2.46
C MET A 223 -9.89 3.05 3.08
N LEU A 224 -9.30 2.18 2.26
CA LEU A 224 -8.32 1.17 2.70
C LEU A 224 -7.03 1.77 3.24
N TYR A 225 -6.52 2.80 2.58
CA TYR A 225 -5.29 3.49 2.97
C TYR A 225 -5.57 4.79 3.72
N ALA A 226 -6.82 5.03 4.11
CA ALA A 226 -7.18 6.15 4.95
C ALA A 226 -6.36 6.10 6.23
N ARG A 227 -5.87 7.26 6.64
CA ARG A 227 -5.28 7.40 7.96
C ARG A 227 -6.39 7.41 8.99
N SER A 228 -6.17 6.65 10.04
CA SER A 228 -7.00 6.64 11.23
C SER A 228 -6.09 6.53 12.44
N THR A 229 -6.52 7.07 13.58
CA THR A 229 -5.88 6.85 14.89
C THR A 229 -5.87 5.38 15.30
N THR A 230 -6.68 4.53 14.66
CA THR A 230 -6.67 3.08 14.86
C THR A 230 -5.61 2.34 14.05
N ASN A 231 -4.94 3.01 13.09
CA ASN A 231 -3.89 2.39 12.31
C ASN A 231 -2.68 2.06 13.19
N THR A 232 -2.08 0.89 12.95
CA THR A 232 -0.80 0.53 13.57
C THR A 232 0.34 0.89 12.63
N PHE A 233 1.43 1.39 13.20
CA PHE A 233 2.64 1.73 12.45
C PHE A 233 3.84 1.08 13.10
N GLY A 234 4.86 0.79 12.32
CA GLY A 234 6.10 0.24 12.85
C GLY A 234 7.25 0.33 11.87
N VAL A 235 8.39 -0.20 12.32
CA VAL A 235 9.62 -0.32 11.54
C VAL A 235 10.01 -1.79 11.53
N ILE A 236 10.33 -2.30 10.35
CA ILE A 236 10.94 -3.63 10.19
C ILE A 236 12.45 -3.47 10.34
N ASN A 237 12.99 -4.04 11.41
CA ASN A 237 14.42 -4.10 11.69
C ASN A 237 14.98 -5.52 11.53
N SER A 238 14.12 -6.55 11.59
CA SER A 238 14.49 -7.96 11.52
C SER A 238 13.35 -8.80 10.94
N THR A 239 13.62 -10.08 10.66
CA THR A 239 12.59 -11.04 10.26
C THR A 239 11.45 -11.14 11.27
N ARG A 240 11.75 -11.05 12.57
CA ARG A 240 10.75 -11.11 13.64
C ARG A 240 9.64 -10.07 13.45
N ASP A 241 9.99 -8.85 13.07
CA ASP A 241 9.01 -7.78 12.88
C ASP A 241 8.04 -8.10 11.73
N ILE A 242 8.48 -8.84 10.71
CA ILE A 242 7.63 -9.29 9.59
C ILE A 242 6.72 -10.42 10.03
N VAL A 243 7.28 -11.40 10.75
CA VAL A 243 6.52 -12.52 11.32
C VAL A 243 5.41 -12.00 12.23
N ASP A 244 5.71 -11.02 13.09
CA ASP A 244 4.76 -10.40 14.01
C ASP A 244 3.58 -9.71 13.29
N ILE A 245 3.82 -9.06 12.14
CA ILE A 245 2.71 -8.43 11.37
C ILE A 245 1.86 -9.45 10.60
N LEU A 246 2.35 -10.68 10.42
CA LEU A 246 1.66 -11.80 9.75
C LEU A 246 1.01 -12.77 10.75
N HIS A 247 1.13 -12.54 12.05
CA HIS A 247 0.38 -13.27 13.07
C HIS A 247 -1.12 -13.09 12.89
N GLY A 248 -1.86 -14.16 13.17
CA GLY A 248 -3.33 -14.14 13.11
C GLY A 248 -3.97 -15.30 13.85
N GLY A 249 -5.28 -15.19 14.05
CA GLY A 249 -6.07 -16.11 14.86
C GLY A 249 -7.04 -15.32 15.74
N LYS A 250 -8.08 -15.99 16.24
CA LYS A 250 -9.07 -15.34 17.11
C LYS A 250 -8.39 -14.86 18.40
N ALA A 251 -8.62 -13.60 18.80
CA ALA A 251 -8.06 -13.09 20.05
C ALA A 251 -8.45 -14.01 21.22
N GLY A 252 -7.46 -14.43 22.02
CA GLY A 252 -7.63 -15.43 23.10
C GLY A 252 -7.50 -16.90 22.67
N SER A 253 -7.29 -17.19 21.38
CA SER A 253 -6.90 -18.52 20.89
C SER A 253 -5.44 -18.84 21.25
N THR A 254 -5.15 -20.11 21.47
CA THR A 254 -3.77 -20.62 21.57
C THR A 254 -2.97 -20.39 20.28
N THR A 255 -3.63 -20.11 19.16
CA THR A 255 -2.97 -19.83 17.86
C THR A 255 -2.84 -18.34 17.54
N ALA A 256 -3.35 -17.42 18.36
CA ALA A 256 -3.38 -15.99 18.05
C ALA A 256 -1.98 -15.34 17.92
N HIS A 257 -0.96 -15.99 18.48
CA HIS A 257 0.43 -15.56 18.40
C HIS A 257 1.20 -16.24 17.26
N ARG A 258 0.56 -17.16 16.52
CA ARG A 258 1.18 -17.92 15.43
C ARG A 258 1.01 -17.17 14.12
N VAL A 259 1.92 -17.37 13.17
CA VAL A 259 1.73 -16.91 11.79
C VAL A 259 0.47 -17.53 11.20
N LYS A 260 -0.35 -16.69 10.59
CA LYS A 260 -1.52 -17.12 9.83
C LYS A 260 -1.03 -17.70 8.49
N PRO A 261 -1.31 -18.97 8.16
CA PRO A 261 -1.09 -19.50 6.82
C PRO A 261 -2.10 -18.83 5.89
N ALA A 262 -1.62 -17.84 5.15
CA ALA A 262 -2.43 -17.03 4.26
C ALA A 262 -1.63 -16.68 3.01
N VAL A 263 -2.36 -16.52 1.91
CA VAL A 263 -1.84 -15.95 0.67
C VAL A 263 -2.24 -14.49 0.64
N TYR A 264 -1.36 -13.63 0.17
CA TYR A 264 -1.54 -12.18 0.13
C TYR A 264 -1.41 -11.68 -1.29
N THR A 265 -2.37 -10.87 -1.72
CA THR A 265 -2.25 -10.11 -2.97
C THR A 265 -1.39 -8.88 -2.73
N TYR A 266 -0.45 -8.59 -3.64
CA TYR A 266 0.41 -7.41 -3.50
C TYR A 266 0.64 -6.63 -4.81
N ILE A 267 1.00 -5.36 -4.65
CA ILE A 267 1.63 -4.55 -5.70
C ILE A 267 2.86 -3.83 -5.12
N ILE A 268 3.86 -3.58 -5.98
CA ILE A 268 4.91 -2.60 -5.78
C ILE A 268 4.54 -1.40 -6.65
N SER A 269 4.20 -0.28 -6.01
CA SER A 269 3.70 0.93 -6.66
C SER A 269 4.78 1.59 -7.51
N ALA A 270 4.45 2.02 -8.73
CA ALA A 270 5.34 2.85 -9.55
C ALA A 270 5.36 4.33 -9.14
N GLU A 271 4.35 4.77 -8.38
CA GLU A 271 4.18 6.17 -7.96
C GLU A 271 5.09 6.53 -6.78
N ASP A 272 5.24 5.61 -5.82
CA ASP A 272 5.91 5.88 -4.54
C ASP A 272 6.77 4.70 -4.05
N ASP A 273 7.02 3.71 -4.92
CA ASP A 273 7.80 2.49 -4.63
C ASP A 273 7.30 1.69 -3.41
N SER A 274 6.07 1.95 -2.95
CA SER A 274 5.52 1.26 -1.79
C SER A 274 5.05 -0.14 -2.13
N PHE A 275 5.40 -1.10 -1.27
CA PHE A 275 4.88 -2.46 -1.25
C PHE A 275 3.56 -2.49 -0.48
N ARG A 276 2.48 -2.79 -1.18
CA ARG A 276 1.11 -2.71 -0.70
C ARG A 276 0.45 -4.06 -0.83
N PHE A 277 -0.12 -4.60 0.25
CA PHE A 277 -0.71 -5.93 0.22
C PHE A 277 -1.86 -6.13 1.20
N SER A 278 -2.70 -7.12 0.92
CA SER A 278 -3.73 -7.64 1.82
C SER A 278 -3.94 -9.14 1.57
N GLU A 279 -4.63 -9.82 2.48
CA GLU A 279 -4.93 -11.25 2.36
C GLU A 279 -5.81 -11.55 1.12
N THR A 280 -5.41 -12.53 0.32
CA THR A 280 -6.19 -13.06 -0.81
C THR A 280 -7.42 -13.80 -0.30
N GLY A 281 -8.58 -13.52 -0.90
CA GLY A 281 -9.84 -14.21 -0.60
C GLY A 281 -10.67 -13.53 0.48
N ALA A 282 -10.11 -12.52 1.16
CA ALA A 282 -10.80 -11.69 2.12
C ALA A 282 -12.15 -11.16 1.58
N ALA A 283 -13.25 -11.52 2.26
CA ALA A 283 -14.63 -11.24 1.85
C ALA A 283 -14.87 -9.74 1.57
N PHE A 284 -14.20 -8.86 2.32
CA PHE A 284 -14.25 -7.42 2.10
C PHE A 284 -13.90 -7.00 0.67
N PHE A 285 -13.00 -7.74 0.02
CA PHE A 285 -12.48 -7.38 -1.30
C PHE A 285 -13.25 -8.00 -2.47
N VAL A 286 -14.28 -8.81 -2.20
CA VAL A 286 -15.04 -9.56 -3.22
C VAL A 286 -15.81 -8.62 -4.15
N ASP A 287 -16.23 -7.46 -3.64
CA ASP A 287 -16.96 -6.46 -4.42
C ASP A 287 -16.08 -5.65 -5.39
N PHE A 288 -14.75 -5.74 -5.29
CA PHE A 288 -13.84 -5.01 -6.17
C PHE A 288 -13.43 -5.86 -7.38
N ALA A 289 -13.58 -5.26 -8.57
CA ALA A 289 -13.25 -5.90 -9.85
C ALA A 289 -11.78 -6.37 -9.96
N SER A 290 -10.86 -5.77 -9.20
CA SER A 290 -9.48 -6.24 -9.08
C SER A 290 -8.82 -5.74 -7.79
N LYS A 291 -8.31 -6.66 -6.97
CA LYS A 291 -7.52 -6.34 -5.77
C LYS A 291 -6.20 -5.64 -6.10
N HIS A 292 -5.54 -6.05 -7.19
CA HIS A 292 -4.32 -5.36 -7.65
C HIS A 292 -4.62 -3.92 -8.07
N ALA A 293 -5.70 -3.69 -8.84
CA ALA A 293 -6.12 -2.33 -9.22
C ALA A 293 -6.47 -1.48 -8.00
N LEU A 294 -7.12 -2.10 -7.01
CA LEU A 294 -7.45 -1.45 -5.74
C LEU A 294 -6.20 -1.04 -4.97
N HIS A 295 -5.18 -1.89 -4.82
CA HIS A 295 -3.92 -1.49 -4.18
C HIS A 295 -3.16 -0.43 -4.98
N ALA A 296 -3.26 -0.49 -6.31
CA ALA A 296 -2.63 0.45 -7.24
C ALA A 296 -3.40 1.77 -7.42
N ASN A 297 -4.54 1.97 -6.73
CA ASN A 297 -5.40 3.15 -6.92
C ASN A 297 -5.83 3.36 -8.39
N CYS A 298 -5.99 2.26 -9.13
CA CYS A 298 -6.18 2.24 -10.58
C CYS A 298 -5.09 2.99 -11.37
N ALA A 299 -3.84 3.00 -10.92
CA ALA A 299 -2.72 3.43 -11.74
C ALA A 299 -2.63 2.54 -13.00
N GLU A 300 -2.26 3.12 -14.14
CA GLU A 300 -2.10 2.34 -15.39
C GLU A 300 -0.86 1.43 -15.35
N VAL A 301 0.09 1.73 -14.47
CA VAL A 301 1.35 1.00 -14.32
C VAL A 301 1.66 0.72 -12.85
N VAL A 302 2.37 -0.37 -12.60
CA VAL A 302 3.00 -0.74 -11.32
C VAL A 302 4.46 -1.11 -11.58
N ARG A 303 5.32 -1.17 -10.55
CA ARG A 303 6.66 -1.79 -10.71
C ARG A 303 6.53 -3.29 -10.89
N TYR A 304 5.70 -3.89 -10.05
CA TYR A 304 5.44 -5.33 -10.03
C TYR A 304 4.13 -5.63 -9.30
N SER A 305 3.55 -6.80 -9.53
CA SER A 305 2.40 -7.31 -8.79
C SER A 305 2.32 -8.83 -8.79
N GLY A 306 1.61 -9.39 -7.83
CA GLY A 306 1.41 -10.83 -7.75
C GLY A 306 0.72 -11.23 -6.47
N GLU A 307 1.03 -12.44 -6.02
CA GLU A 307 0.70 -12.97 -4.72
C GLU A 307 1.95 -13.46 -3.98
N PHE A 308 1.88 -13.51 -2.65
CA PHE A 308 2.91 -14.11 -1.84
C PHE A 308 2.33 -14.84 -0.64
N HIS A 309 3.08 -15.77 -0.07
CA HIS A 309 2.76 -16.37 1.23
C HIS A 309 4.02 -16.71 2.02
N PRO A 310 4.03 -16.49 3.34
CA PRO A 310 5.04 -17.06 4.21
C PRO A 310 4.82 -18.58 4.33
N ARG A 311 5.90 -19.32 4.48
CA ARG A 311 5.84 -20.74 4.87
C ARG A 311 7.05 -21.12 5.73
N PRO A 312 6.92 -22.12 6.61
CA PRO A 312 8.07 -22.71 7.27
C PRO A 312 9.02 -23.35 6.25
N GLU A 313 10.31 -23.43 6.59
CA GLU A 313 11.32 -24.13 5.79
C GLU A 313 10.88 -25.57 5.49
N GLY A 314 10.90 -25.95 4.21
CA GLY A 314 10.38 -27.25 3.75
C GLY A 314 8.86 -27.29 3.49
N GLY A 315 8.15 -26.18 3.71
CA GLY A 315 6.74 -26.02 3.38
C GLY A 315 5.77 -26.50 4.46
N TRP A 316 4.52 -26.03 4.35
CA TRP A 316 3.44 -26.33 5.30
C TRP A 316 3.11 -27.83 5.42
N GLU A 317 3.33 -28.60 4.36
CA GLU A 317 3.10 -30.05 4.32
C GLU A 317 4.01 -30.84 5.28
N ASN A 318 5.18 -30.29 5.62
CA ASN A 318 6.17 -30.90 6.49
C ASN A 318 6.25 -30.22 7.88
N PHE A 319 5.35 -29.27 8.16
CA PHE A 319 5.40 -28.46 9.37
C PHE A 319 4.55 -29.05 10.49
N SER A 320 5.03 -28.90 11.72
CA SER A 320 4.38 -29.38 12.94
C SER A 320 4.28 -28.26 13.97
N ASP A 321 3.12 -28.15 14.61
CA ASP A 321 2.83 -27.07 15.57
C ASP A 321 3.57 -27.19 16.89
N GLU A 322 4.13 -28.37 17.16
CA GLU A 322 5.05 -28.61 18.25
C GLU A 322 6.35 -27.79 18.11
N THR A 323 6.66 -27.30 16.91
CA THR A 323 7.79 -26.39 16.68
C THR A 323 7.48 -25.00 17.28
N PRO A 324 8.27 -24.50 18.24
CA PRO A 324 8.12 -23.15 18.77
C PRO A 324 8.35 -22.08 17.68
N ASP A 325 7.61 -20.97 17.70
CA ASP A 325 7.72 -19.93 16.65
C ASP A 325 9.14 -19.36 16.51
N GLU A 326 9.87 -19.25 17.61
CA GLU A 326 11.25 -18.76 17.65
C GLU A 326 12.23 -19.70 16.93
N GLU A 327 11.87 -20.98 16.78
CA GLU A 327 12.66 -21.99 16.08
C GLU A 327 12.25 -22.16 14.61
N VAL A 328 11.10 -21.59 14.21
CA VAL A 328 10.62 -21.67 12.84
C VAL A 328 11.49 -20.80 11.95
N LYS A 329 12.19 -21.46 11.02
CA LYS A 329 12.84 -20.77 9.91
C LYS A 329 11.80 -20.47 8.84
N TRP A 330 11.66 -19.20 8.50
CA TRP A 330 10.66 -18.75 7.55
C TRP A 330 11.22 -18.59 6.14
N GLU A 331 10.45 -19.08 5.17
CA GLU A 331 10.62 -18.81 3.75
C GLU A 331 9.50 -17.86 3.29
N LEU A 332 9.80 -17.02 2.29
CA LEU A 332 8.82 -16.17 1.63
C LEU A 332 8.73 -16.57 0.17
N VAL A 333 7.55 -17.01 -0.26
CA VAL A 333 7.27 -17.39 -1.65
C VAL A 333 6.48 -16.27 -2.30
N LEU A 334 7.00 -15.71 -3.40
CA LEU A 334 6.35 -14.68 -4.21
C LEU A 334 6.15 -15.17 -5.64
N ASP A 335 5.18 -14.59 -6.34
CA ASP A 335 4.92 -14.89 -7.74
C ASP A 335 4.58 -13.63 -8.56
N ASN A 336 4.33 -13.83 -9.86
CA ASN A 336 3.81 -12.84 -10.82
C ASN A 336 2.30 -13.00 -11.08
N ASN A 337 1.54 -13.62 -10.17
CA ASN A 337 0.12 -13.92 -10.37
C ASN A 337 -0.76 -12.66 -10.24
N SER A 338 -0.86 -11.90 -11.33
CA SER A 338 -1.75 -10.75 -11.43
C SER A 338 -2.46 -10.72 -12.77
N GLY A 339 -3.78 -10.93 -12.77
CA GLY A 339 -4.56 -10.74 -14.00
C GLY A 339 -4.50 -9.30 -14.52
N THR A 340 -4.45 -8.32 -13.61
CA THR A 340 -4.53 -6.89 -13.97
C THR A 340 -3.21 -6.31 -14.44
N TYR A 341 -2.07 -6.66 -13.84
CA TYR A 341 -0.77 -6.10 -14.22
C TYR A 341 0.26 -7.20 -14.45
N ALA A 342 -0.14 -8.33 -15.06
CA ALA A 342 0.66 -9.54 -15.28
C ALA A 342 2.15 -9.29 -15.60
N PRO A 343 3.07 -9.34 -14.61
CA PRO A 343 4.48 -9.06 -14.87
C PRO A 343 5.15 -10.17 -15.67
N ASP A 344 6.12 -9.78 -16.49
CA ASP A 344 6.94 -10.72 -17.26
C ASP A 344 7.67 -11.69 -16.30
N PRO A 345 7.59 -13.03 -16.53
CA PRO A 345 8.32 -14.02 -15.72
C PRO A 345 9.83 -13.78 -15.67
N MET A 346 10.41 -13.08 -16.65
CA MET A 346 11.83 -12.71 -16.64
C MET A 346 12.19 -11.79 -15.47
N MET A 347 11.23 -11.04 -14.92
CA MET A 347 11.44 -10.11 -13.80
C MET A 347 11.45 -10.79 -12.41
N LEU A 348 11.24 -12.12 -12.35
CA LEU A 348 11.24 -12.86 -11.09
C LEU A 348 12.62 -12.83 -10.39
N ALA A 349 13.71 -12.72 -11.14
CA ALA A 349 15.06 -12.63 -10.58
C ALA A 349 15.27 -11.32 -9.83
N GLU A 350 14.88 -10.20 -10.43
CA GLU A 350 14.94 -8.86 -9.82
C GLU A 350 14.03 -8.76 -8.59
N LEU A 351 12.84 -9.37 -8.66
CA LEU A 351 11.95 -9.48 -7.50
C LEU A 351 12.63 -10.25 -6.35
N LYS A 352 13.27 -11.38 -6.65
CA LYS A 352 13.99 -12.17 -5.65
C LYS A 352 15.10 -11.37 -4.98
N GLU A 353 15.94 -10.72 -5.78
CA GLU A 353 17.05 -9.90 -5.28
C GLU A 353 16.56 -8.72 -4.41
N LEU A 354 15.46 -8.07 -4.80
CA LEU A 354 14.85 -6.98 -4.01
C LEU A 354 14.43 -7.47 -2.62
N PHE A 355 13.77 -8.62 -2.54
CA PHE A 355 13.30 -9.16 -1.28
C PHE A 355 14.46 -9.72 -0.43
N GLU A 356 15.49 -10.32 -1.03
CA GLU A 356 16.70 -10.73 -0.30
C GLU A 356 17.46 -9.52 0.25
N TYR A 357 17.52 -8.42 -0.49
CA TYR A 357 18.12 -7.16 -0.02
C TYR A 357 17.37 -6.55 1.17
N ASN A 358 16.05 -6.66 1.18
CA ASN A 358 15.22 -6.09 2.23
C ASN A 358 15.09 -7.01 3.45
N PHE A 359 15.08 -8.33 3.23
CA PHE A 359 14.76 -9.34 4.23
C PHE A 359 15.79 -10.49 4.19
N PRO A 360 17.07 -10.21 4.50
CA PRO A 360 18.18 -11.15 4.32
C PRO A 360 18.10 -12.41 5.20
N GLU A 361 17.29 -12.37 6.26
CA GLU A 361 17.05 -13.48 7.17
C GLU A 361 15.97 -14.44 6.64
N PHE A 362 15.16 -14.04 5.65
CA PHE A 362 14.22 -14.94 4.97
C PHE A 362 14.91 -15.67 3.82
N LYS A 363 14.54 -16.92 3.61
CA LYS A 363 14.82 -17.59 2.33
C LYS A 363 13.74 -17.23 1.31
N ILE A 364 14.11 -16.50 0.28
CA ILE A 364 13.16 -15.99 -0.73
C ILE A 364 13.04 -16.98 -1.90
N TYR A 365 11.82 -17.27 -2.32
CA TYR A 365 11.52 -17.98 -3.56
C TYR A 365 10.61 -17.15 -4.44
N THR A 366 10.88 -17.17 -5.74
CA THR A 366 10.04 -16.52 -6.75
C THR A 366 9.67 -17.56 -7.80
N PHE A 367 8.38 -17.70 -8.09
CA PHE A 367 7.88 -18.65 -9.06
C PHE A 367 7.02 -17.96 -10.12
N ASP A 368 7.04 -18.49 -11.34
CA ASP A 368 6.03 -18.13 -12.32
C ASP A 368 4.66 -18.66 -11.87
N PHE A 369 3.59 -17.95 -12.21
CA PHE A 369 2.23 -18.31 -11.82
C PHE A 369 1.79 -19.69 -12.36
N ASN A 370 2.43 -20.18 -13.43
CA ASN A 370 2.19 -21.53 -13.99
C ASN A 370 3.09 -22.61 -13.38
N ASP A 371 3.99 -22.27 -12.46
CA ASP A 371 4.89 -23.25 -11.85
C ASP A 371 4.10 -24.22 -10.95
N PRO A 372 4.16 -25.55 -11.19
CA PRO A 372 3.46 -26.52 -10.37
C PRO A 372 3.85 -26.46 -8.88
N ARG A 373 5.09 -26.06 -8.57
CA ARG A 373 5.58 -25.93 -7.19
C ARG A 373 4.90 -24.79 -6.44
N LEU A 374 4.54 -23.71 -7.14
CA LEU A 374 3.76 -22.62 -6.58
C LEU A 374 2.36 -23.10 -6.22
N SER A 375 1.70 -23.80 -7.15
CA SER A 375 0.36 -24.37 -6.93
C SER A 375 0.35 -25.31 -5.72
N GLN A 376 1.30 -26.26 -5.65
CA GLN A 376 1.46 -27.15 -4.50
C GLN A 376 1.67 -26.38 -3.21
N SER A 377 2.56 -25.38 -3.20
CA SER A 377 2.85 -24.62 -1.97
C SER A 377 1.64 -23.82 -1.47
N ARG A 378 0.82 -23.28 -2.39
CA ARG A 378 -0.41 -22.54 -2.04
C ARG A 378 -1.48 -23.48 -1.51
N GLU A 379 -1.65 -24.64 -2.13
CA GLU A 379 -2.60 -25.65 -1.67
C GLU A 379 -2.22 -26.17 -0.28
N ALA A 380 -0.94 -26.46 -0.04
CA ALA A 380 -0.44 -26.83 1.29
C ALA A 380 -0.69 -25.75 2.34
N CYS A 381 -0.46 -24.47 2.01
CA CYS A 381 -0.78 -23.34 2.89
C CYS A 381 -2.27 -23.32 3.26
N ARG A 382 -3.14 -23.52 2.27
CA ARG A 382 -4.60 -23.52 2.45
C ARG A 382 -5.08 -24.72 3.26
N ALA A 383 -4.57 -25.91 2.97
CA ALA A 383 -4.89 -27.12 3.70
C ALA A 383 -4.49 -27.00 5.18
N TYR A 384 -3.30 -26.43 5.45
CA TYR A 384 -2.83 -26.21 6.80
C TYR A 384 -3.68 -25.17 7.56
N ALA A 385 -4.07 -24.08 6.91
CA ALA A 385 -4.99 -23.09 7.46
C ALA A 385 -6.31 -23.72 7.94
N LEU A 386 -6.94 -24.54 7.10
CA LEU A 386 -8.18 -25.25 7.40
C LEU A 386 -8.02 -26.24 8.55
N ALA A 387 -6.93 -27.02 8.54
CA ALA A 387 -6.73 -28.12 9.49
C ALA A 387 -6.26 -27.66 10.89
N HIS A 388 -5.40 -26.64 10.96
CA HIS A 388 -4.65 -26.32 12.18
C HIS A 388 -4.87 -24.92 12.75
N ARG A 389 -5.57 -24.04 12.01
CA ARG A 389 -5.69 -22.62 12.40
C ARG A 389 -7.12 -22.15 12.61
N GLY A 390 -8.10 -23.06 12.48
CA GLY A 390 -9.52 -22.73 12.68
C GLY A 390 -10.05 -21.72 11.66
N ILE A 391 -9.40 -21.64 10.49
CA ILE A 391 -9.85 -20.79 9.39
C ILE A 391 -10.91 -21.56 8.62
N ASN A 392 -12.07 -20.95 8.39
CA ASN A 392 -13.16 -21.60 7.67
C ASN A 392 -12.92 -21.56 6.16
N GLN A 393 -13.54 -22.50 5.42
CA GLN A 393 -13.50 -22.49 3.95
C GLN A 393 -14.04 -21.18 3.37
N ASP A 394 -15.00 -20.57 4.07
CA ASP A 394 -15.63 -19.30 3.72
C ASP A 394 -14.71 -18.08 3.88
N GLU A 395 -13.65 -18.20 4.68
CA GLU A 395 -12.64 -17.14 4.83
C GLU A 395 -11.55 -17.20 3.76
N LEU A 396 -11.41 -18.35 3.09
CA LEU A 396 -10.33 -18.62 2.13
C LEU A 396 -10.78 -18.47 0.69
N GLN A 397 -12.08 -18.49 0.38
CA GLN A 397 -12.58 -18.20 -0.96
C GLN A 397 -13.34 -16.87 -0.95
N PRO A 398 -13.44 -16.18 -2.10
CA PRO A 398 -14.33 -15.04 -2.23
C PRO A 398 -15.79 -15.50 -2.26
N HIS A 399 -16.60 -15.17 -1.25
CA HIS A 399 -18.05 -15.38 -1.26
C HIS A 399 -18.77 -14.07 -0.97
N SER A 400 -19.86 -13.78 -1.68
CA SER A 400 -20.82 -12.78 -1.23
C SER A 400 -21.67 -13.40 -0.10
N HIS A 401 -21.70 -12.76 1.06
CA HIS A 401 -22.42 -13.30 2.24
C HIS A 401 -23.96 -13.21 2.11
N VAL A 402 -24.49 -12.79 0.96
CA VAL A 402 -25.93 -12.62 0.74
C VAL A 402 -26.35 -13.36 -0.54
N PRO A 403 -27.18 -14.41 -0.44
CA PRO A 403 -27.76 -15.08 -1.60
C PRO A 403 -28.61 -14.11 -2.40
N GLY A 404 -28.19 -13.79 -3.63
CA GLY A 404 -28.92 -12.91 -4.56
C GLY A 404 -28.51 -11.43 -4.55
N GLU A 405 -27.48 -11.04 -3.79
CA GLU A 405 -26.93 -9.69 -3.87
C GLU A 405 -25.85 -9.64 -4.97
N GLU A 406 -26.14 -8.87 -6.02
CA GLU A 406 -25.21 -8.61 -7.10
C GLU A 406 -24.08 -7.70 -6.58
N THR A 407 -22.82 -8.06 -6.85
CA THR A 407 -21.65 -7.24 -6.45
C THR A 407 -21.82 -5.77 -6.88
N LEU A 408 -21.23 -4.82 -6.14
CA LEU A 408 -21.28 -3.40 -6.51
C LEU A 408 -20.82 -3.13 -7.95
N SER A 409 -19.89 -3.96 -8.46
CA SER A 409 -19.44 -3.92 -9.86
C SER A 409 -20.54 -4.34 -10.85
N HIS A 410 -21.39 -5.28 -10.47
CA HIS A 410 -22.51 -5.75 -11.27
C HIS A 410 -23.67 -4.75 -11.23
N GLN A 411 -23.99 -4.16 -10.07
CA GLN A 411 -25.02 -3.11 -9.96
C GLN A 411 -24.68 -1.86 -10.79
N ALA A 412 -23.41 -1.45 -10.84
CA ALA A 412 -22.96 -0.34 -11.70
C ALA A 412 -23.04 -0.66 -13.20
N SER A 413 -22.99 -1.94 -13.57
CA SER A 413 -23.14 -2.41 -14.96
C SER A 413 -24.62 -2.56 -15.38
N VAL A 414 -25.50 -2.92 -14.46
CA VAL A 414 -26.94 -3.15 -14.71
C VAL A 414 -27.74 -1.84 -14.71
N SER A 415 -27.35 -0.84 -13.91
CA SER A 415 -28.08 0.44 -13.79
C SER A 415 -27.93 1.41 -14.97
N ASN A 416 -27.24 1.03 -16.06
CA ASN A 416 -27.01 1.88 -17.24
C ASN A 416 -27.51 1.30 -18.57
N HIS A 417 -28.38 0.29 -18.55
CA HIS A 417 -29.24 0.03 -19.71
C HIS A 417 -30.43 0.99 -19.68
N PRO A 418 -30.57 1.94 -20.63
CA PRO A 418 -31.87 2.55 -20.84
C PRO A 418 -32.80 1.42 -21.31
N ASP A 419 -33.88 1.24 -20.57
CA ASP A 419 -34.95 0.30 -20.86
C ASP A 419 -35.50 0.60 -22.27
N GLU A 420 -35.07 -0.16 -23.28
CA GLU A 420 -35.72 -0.20 -24.60
C GLU A 420 -37.05 -0.96 -24.47
N SER A 421 -38.01 -0.36 -23.78
CA SER A 421 -39.40 -0.80 -23.77
C SER A 421 -40.36 0.38 -23.85
N VAL A 422 -40.08 1.33 -24.76
CA VAL A 422 -41.10 2.28 -25.24
C VAL A 422 -41.59 1.81 -26.60
N GLN A 423 -42.77 1.19 -26.61
CA GLN A 423 -43.52 0.87 -27.82
C GLN A 423 -43.79 2.15 -28.64
N PRO A 424 -43.53 2.18 -29.95
CA PRO A 424 -43.83 3.34 -30.76
C PRO A 424 -45.35 3.44 -31.02
N TYR A 425 -45.93 4.58 -30.65
CA TYR A 425 -47.25 5.01 -31.08
C TYR A 425 -47.31 5.09 -32.62
N PRO A 426 -48.41 4.65 -33.27
CA PRO A 426 -48.53 4.76 -34.72
C PRO A 426 -48.93 6.18 -35.14
N HIS A 427 -48.22 6.73 -36.12
CA HIS A 427 -48.61 7.96 -36.82
C HIS A 427 -49.76 7.69 -37.82
N PRO A 428 -50.71 8.63 -38.03
CA PRO A 428 -51.91 8.40 -38.81
C PRO A 428 -51.89 9.10 -40.19
N GLU A 429 -52.15 8.36 -41.27
CA GLU A 429 -52.78 8.79 -42.54
C GLU A 429 -53.35 7.48 -43.16
N ASP A 430 -54.51 7.36 -43.80
CA ASP A 430 -55.44 8.32 -44.39
C ASP A 430 -56.85 7.66 -44.56
N THR A 431 -57.84 8.50 -44.83
CA THR A 431 -59.31 8.32 -44.90
C THR A 431 -59.93 7.07 -45.59
N SER A 432 -61.07 6.58 -45.04
CA SER A 432 -62.33 6.38 -45.81
C SER A 432 -63.57 6.01 -44.95
N LEU A 433 -64.59 6.86 -45.05
CA LEU A 433 -66.05 6.68 -44.87
C LEU A 433 -66.64 5.28 -44.54
N ALA A 434 -67.51 5.22 -43.53
CA ALA A 434 -68.86 4.64 -43.65
C ALA A 434 -69.77 4.98 -42.44
N HIS A 435 -71.03 5.20 -42.77
CA HIS A 435 -72.17 5.70 -42.00
C HIS A 435 -72.84 4.66 -41.10
N GLN A 436 -73.59 5.17 -40.09
CA GLN A 436 -74.86 4.63 -39.53
C GLN A 436 -74.71 3.33 -38.70
N THR A 437 -75.43 3.05 -37.61
CA THR A 437 -76.59 3.61 -36.87
C THR A 437 -76.71 2.76 -35.60
N ALA A 438 -77.22 3.33 -34.50
CA ALA A 438 -77.72 2.57 -33.34
C ALA A 438 -78.92 1.67 -33.78
N PRO A 439 -79.32 0.63 -33.01
CA PRO A 439 -80.27 0.94 -31.93
C PRO A 439 -80.29 -0.03 -30.71
N VAL A 440 -80.98 0.48 -29.68
CA VAL A 440 -81.59 -0.14 -28.48
C VAL A 440 -80.68 -0.50 -27.31
#